data_AF-A5HH02-F1
#
_entry.id   AF-A5HH02-F1
#
_cell.length_a   1.000
_cell.length_b   1.000
_cell.length_c   1.000
_cell.angle_alpha   90.00
_cell.angle_beta   90.00
_cell.angle_gamma   90.00
#
_symmetry.space_group_name_H-M   'P 1'
#
loop_
_entity.id
_entity.type
_entity.pdbx_description
1 polymer ?
#
loop_
_entity_poly.entity_id
_entity_poly.type
_entity_poly.pdbx_seq_one_letter_code
_entity_poly.pdbx_strand_id
1 'polypeptide(L)' 'ERTGTDRLQSVPHGAFDRLGKLQTITLFSNQFDC' A
#
# COMPACT_ATOMS: atom_id res chain seq x y z
N GLU A 1 13.36 7.57 18.14
CA GLU A 1 13.80 7.18 16.78
C GLU A 1 12.77 6.20 16.22
N ARG A 2 12.16 6.48 15.06
CA ARG A 2 11.15 5.57 14.49
C ARG A 2 11.87 4.50 13.67
N THR A 3 12.20 3.39 14.31
CA THR A 3 12.61 2.16 13.62
C THR A 3 11.35 1.44 13.14
N GLY A 4 10.61 2.05 12.22
CA GLY A 4 9.46 1.42 11.58
C GLY A 4 9.95 0.78 10.29
N THR A 5 9.84 -0.54 10.16
CA THR A 5 10.07 -1.20 8.87
C THR A 5 9.17 -0.56 7.81
N ASP A 6 9.69 -0.29 6.61
CA ASP A 6 9.00 0.37 5.49
C ASP A 6 7.85 -0.46 4.87
N ARG A 7 7.01 -1.07 5.71
CA ARG A 7 5.91 -1.95 5.32
C ARG A 7 4.61 -1.18 5.38
N LEU A 8 3.84 -1.28 4.30
CA LEU A 8 2.53 -0.67 4.21
C LEU A 8 1.56 -1.39 5.17
N GLN A 9 0.98 -0.65 6.10
CA GLN A 9 0.01 -1.17 7.08
C GLN A 9 -1.44 -1.02 6.61
N SER A 10 -1.71 -0.05 5.75
CA SER A 10 -3.02 0.15 5.14
C SER A 10 -2.86 0.81 3.77
N VAL A 11 -3.81 0.56 2.87
CA VAL A 11 -3.90 1.27 1.60
C VAL A 11 -4.81 2.49 1.80
N PRO A 12 -4.32 3.72 1.56
CA PRO A 12 -5.16 4.91 1.68
C PRO A 12 -6.37 4.85 0.75
N HIS A 13 -7.51 5.37 1.23
CA HIS A 13 -8.67 5.54 0.37
C HIS A 13 -8.31 6.43 -0.82
N GLY A 14 -8.69 5.99 -2.01
CA GLY A 14 -8.40 6.70 -3.25
C GLY A 14 -6.95 6.68 -3.71
N ALA A 15 -6.09 5.83 -3.12
CA ALA A 15 -4.68 5.69 -3.53
C ALA A 15 -4.49 5.37 -5.02
N PHE A 16 -5.53 4.83 -5.68
CA PHE A 16 -5.47 4.41 -7.07
C PHE A 16 -6.46 5.15 -7.99
N ASP A 17 -7.24 6.11 -7.47
CA ASP A 17 -8.33 6.75 -8.23
C ASP A 17 -7.84 7.50 -9.47
N ARG A 18 -6.58 7.96 -9.46
CA ARG A 18 -5.96 8.67 -10.58
C ARG A 18 -5.24 7.75 -11.56
N LEU A 19 -5.14 6.46 -11.26
CA LEU A 19 -4.50 5.47 -12.13
C LEU A 19 -5.54 4.97 -13.12
N GLY A 20 -5.85 5.79 -14.14
CA GLY A 20 -6.95 5.56 -15.08
C GLY A 20 -6.90 4.24 -15.88
N LYS A 21 -5.78 3.52 -15.88
CA LYS A 21 -5.66 2.14 -16.41
C LYS A 21 -4.69 1.28 -15.59
N LEU A 22 -4.89 1.23 -14.28
CA LEU A 22 -4.16 0.27 -13.46
C LEU A 22 -4.65 -1.15 -13.74
N GLN A 23 -3.75 -2.04 -14.17
CA GLN A 23 -4.09 -3.45 -14.45
C GLN A 23 -3.74 -4.36 -13.27
N THR A 24 -2.52 -4.23 -12.73
CA THR A 24 -2.03 -5.08 -11.63
C THR A 24 -1.13 -4.27 -10.71
N ILE A 25 -1.33 -4.42 -9.40
CA ILE A 25 -0.37 -4.01 -8.37
C ILE A 25 0.04 -5.26 -7.59
N THR A 26 1.34 -5.38 -7.37
CA THR A 26 1.90 -6.40 -6.49
C THR A 26 2.44 -5.72 -5.23
N LEU A 27 1.85 -6.05 -4.09
CA LEU A 27 2.30 -5.57 -2.78
C LEU A 27 3.04 -6.71 -2.09
N PHE A 28 4.37 -6.67 -2.11
CA PHE A 28 5.17 -7.76 -1.56
C PHE A 28 5.45 -7.57 -0.08
N SER A 29 5.18 -8.61 0.72
CA SER A 29 5.61 -8.69 2.11
C SER A 29 5.14 -7.49 2.96
N ASN A 30 3.88 -7.06 2.81
CA ASN A 30 3.27 -6.03 3.67
C ASN A 30 2.44 -6.69 4.79
N GLN A 31 2.46 -6.08 5.98
CA GLN A 31 1.64 -6.51 7.13
C GLN A 31 0.46 -5.55 7.23
N PHE A 32 -0.67 -5.93 6.64
CA PHE A 32 -1.87 -5.11 6.70
C PHE A 32 -2.61 -5.33 8.01
N ASP A 33 -3.04 -4.25 8.63
CA ASP A 33 -3.95 -4.33 9.77
C ASP A 33 -5.36 -4.70 9.25
N CYS A 34 -5.95 -5.76 9.82
CA CYS A 34 -7.26 -6.30 9.43
C CYS A 34 -8.42 -5.55 10.07
#